data_AF-A0AAJ5WTP6-F1
#
_entry.id   AF-A0AAJ5WTP6-F1
#
_cell.length_a   1.000
_cell.length_b   1.000
_cell.length_c   1.000
_cell.angle_alpha   90.00
_cell.angle_beta   90.00
_cell.angle_gamma   90.00
#
_symmetry.space_group_name_H-M   'P 1'
#
loop_
_entity.id
_entity.type
_entity.pdbx_description
1 polymer ?
#
loop_
_entity_poly.entity_id
_entity_poly.type
_entity_poly.pdbx_seq_one_letter_code
_entity_poly.pdbx_strand_id
1 'polypeptide(L)'
;MALIKDIYSETFYRQFADAAAAAIPGFNKKQFVQKALSNGFKDMEWKHRMKHTTRILYLFLSPDFGKAVQQIEALITQLRKKGEAGLAYIFFADYIETYGLDHLDASIEALEFVTQFISCEFAVRPFLLKYPRPMLKQMLKWSKHRSEHVRRLASEGSRPRLPWAMAIPYLKQDPTPVLPILENLKNDPSEYVRRSVANNLNDIAKDHPDTVIRIAAAWKGKSKETDAVIKHGSRTLLKQGHTAILQHYGLDASAIAISEFLIHTPSVQIGQHLEFSVTVANKGKAPQTVRLEYAVYYCKANGSLSKKVFKISERDYAPKEKNLVSRRQSFKLITTRTFYAGQHQVAIIVNGQEKIKQAFQLTH
;
A
#
# COMPACT_ATOMS: atom_id res chain seq x y z
N MET A 1 11.18 -7.96 -20.51
CA MET A 1 11.14 -7.12 -19.29
C MET A 1 12.25 -7.59 -18.37
N ALA A 2 13.13 -6.70 -17.92
CA ALA A 2 14.14 -7.04 -16.93
C ALA A 2 13.48 -7.40 -15.58
N LEU A 3 14.05 -8.35 -14.84
CA LEU A 3 13.53 -8.74 -13.53
C LEU A 3 13.96 -7.71 -12.49
N ILE A 4 13.18 -7.52 -11.41
CA ILE A 4 13.52 -6.57 -10.33
C ILE A 4 14.89 -6.88 -9.72
N LYS A 5 15.30 -8.15 -9.69
CA LYS A 5 16.62 -8.55 -9.17
C LYS A 5 17.79 -7.97 -9.99
N ASP A 6 17.56 -7.65 -11.25
CA ASP A 6 18.60 -7.18 -12.18
C ASP A 6 18.96 -5.70 -11.99
N ILE A 7 18.26 -4.98 -11.09
CA ILE A 7 18.70 -3.65 -10.63
C ILE A 7 20.08 -3.71 -9.94
N TYR A 8 20.39 -4.85 -9.33
CA TYR A 8 21.72 -5.16 -8.82
C TYR A 8 22.49 -5.87 -9.93
N SER A 9 23.25 -5.08 -10.69
CA SER A 9 24.11 -5.53 -11.78
C SER A 9 25.58 -5.21 -11.49
N GLU A 10 26.48 -5.75 -12.30
CA GLU A 10 27.88 -5.38 -12.23
C GLU A 10 28.09 -3.88 -12.46
N THR A 11 27.38 -3.29 -13.43
CA THR A 11 27.40 -1.84 -13.70
C THR A 11 26.99 -1.05 -12.46
N PHE A 12 25.90 -1.44 -11.79
CA PHE A 12 25.45 -0.80 -10.55
C PHE A 12 26.56 -0.83 -9.48
N TYR A 13 27.17 -1.99 -9.22
CA TYR A 13 28.19 -2.09 -8.17
C TYR A 13 29.46 -1.31 -8.50
N ARG A 14 29.86 -1.23 -9.78
CA ARG A 14 31.01 -0.42 -10.20
C ARG A 14 30.74 1.08 -9.99
N GLN A 15 29.58 1.57 -10.43
CA GLN A 15 29.16 2.97 -10.23
C GLN A 15 29.03 3.31 -8.74
N PHE A 16 28.43 2.42 -7.95
CA PHE A 16 28.34 2.56 -6.51
C PHE A 16 29.72 2.61 -5.85
N ALA A 17 30.64 1.72 -6.23
CA ALA A 17 32.00 1.70 -5.68
C ALA A 17 32.76 3.00 -5.97
N ASP A 18 32.55 3.62 -7.12
CA ASP A 18 33.13 4.93 -7.43
C ASP A 18 32.55 6.05 -6.55
N ALA A 19 31.25 6.02 -6.25
CA ALA A 19 30.65 6.95 -5.29
C ALA A 19 31.16 6.70 -3.86
N ALA A 20 31.30 5.43 -3.46
CA ALA A 20 31.81 5.04 -2.16
C ALA A 20 33.27 5.49 -1.95
N ALA A 21 34.14 5.33 -2.94
CA ALA A 21 35.52 5.80 -2.85
C ALA A 21 35.66 7.32 -2.79
N ALA A 22 34.70 8.07 -3.35
CA ALA A 22 34.67 9.52 -3.21
C ALA A 22 34.18 9.98 -1.82
N ALA A 23 33.44 9.14 -1.09
CA ALA A 23 32.88 9.46 0.22
C ALA A 23 33.71 8.91 1.39
N ILE A 24 34.39 7.78 1.20
CA ILE A 24 35.02 7.00 2.27
C ILE A 24 36.51 6.86 1.98
N PRO A 25 37.38 7.52 2.77
CA PRO A 25 38.83 7.38 2.64
C PRO A 25 39.26 5.91 2.76
N GLY A 26 40.12 5.45 1.84
CA GLY A 26 40.64 4.08 1.84
C GLY A 26 39.67 3.00 1.32
N PHE A 27 38.51 3.37 0.77
CA PHE A 27 37.55 2.39 0.25
C PHE A 27 38.13 1.59 -0.93
N ASN A 28 38.27 0.27 -0.74
CA ASN A 28 38.80 -0.62 -1.78
C ASN A 28 37.72 -1.05 -2.79
N LYS A 29 37.59 -0.28 -3.88
CA LYS A 29 36.60 -0.52 -4.95
C LYS A 29 36.65 -1.93 -5.52
N LYS A 30 37.85 -2.43 -5.84
CA LYS A 30 38.04 -3.74 -6.47
C LYS A 30 37.55 -4.86 -5.55
N GLN A 31 37.92 -4.79 -4.28
CA GLN A 31 37.50 -5.78 -3.29
C GLN A 31 35.99 -5.72 -3.01
N PHE A 32 35.39 -4.52 -2.98
CA PHE A 32 33.95 -4.36 -2.81
C PHE A 32 33.17 -5.02 -3.94
N VAL A 33 33.50 -4.69 -5.20
CA VAL A 33 32.82 -5.27 -6.38
C VAL A 33 33.00 -6.78 -6.43
N GLN A 34 34.20 -7.29 -6.14
CA GLN A 34 34.47 -8.74 -6.10
C GLN A 34 33.61 -9.45 -5.05
N LYS A 35 33.47 -8.89 -3.85
CA LYS A 35 32.64 -9.46 -2.78
C LYS A 35 31.14 -9.34 -3.08
N ALA A 36 30.72 -8.24 -3.69
CA ALA A 36 29.33 -8.04 -4.09
C ALA A 36 28.89 -9.04 -5.17
N LEU A 37 29.76 -9.31 -6.15
CA LEU A 37 29.53 -10.25 -7.25
C LEU A 37 30.11 -11.64 -6.99
N SER A 38 30.07 -12.11 -5.74
CA SER A 38 30.61 -13.41 -5.34
C SER A 38 29.90 -14.58 -6.02
N ASN A 39 30.48 -15.77 -5.91
CA ASN A 39 29.84 -17.02 -6.33
C ASN A 39 28.43 -17.14 -5.72
N GLY A 40 27.45 -17.52 -6.53
CA GLY A 40 26.03 -17.60 -6.13
C GLY A 40 25.23 -16.30 -6.29
N PHE A 41 25.85 -15.15 -6.59
CA PHE A 41 25.10 -13.89 -6.80
C PHE A 41 24.06 -14.00 -7.92
N LYS A 42 24.37 -14.75 -8.99
CA LYS A 42 23.47 -14.96 -10.13
C LYS A 42 22.18 -15.68 -9.72
N ASP A 43 22.25 -16.56 -8.74
CA ASP A 43 21.13 -17.37 -8.25
C ASP A 43 20.27 -16.65 -7.20
N MET A 44 20.74 -15.50 -6.71
CA MET A 44 20.00 -14.70 -5.73
C MET A 44 18.82 -13.96 -6.37
N GLU A 45 17.63 -14.12 -5.77
CA GLU A 45 16.48 -13.25 -5.99
C GLU A 45 16.65 -11.87 -5.36
N TRP A 46 15.79 -10.91 -5.72
CA TRP A 46 15.97 -9.49 -5.39
C TRP A 46 16.21 -9.21 -3.90
N LYS A 47 15.38 -9.76 -2.99
CA LYS A 47 15.56 -9.55 -1.54
C LYS A 47 16.87 -10.13 -1.01
N HIS A 48 17.33 -11.25 -1.59
CA HIS A 48 18.62 -11.83 -1.21
C HIS A 48 19.78 -10.97 -1.69
N ARG A 49 19.70 -10.42 -2.92
CA ARG A 49 20.70 -9.45 -3.42
C ARG A 49 20.77 -8.21 -2.53
N MET A 50 19.63 -7.63 -2.16
CA MET A 50 19.56 -6.50 -1.23
C MET A 50 20.27 -6.79 0.11
N LYS A 51 19.89 -7.88 0.79
CA LYS A 51 20.50 -8.28 2.07
C LYS A 51 21.99 -8.60 1.93
N HIS A 52 22.39 -9.20 0.80
CA HIS A 52 23.80 -9.43 0.48
C HIS A 52 24.55 -8.10 0.35
N THR A 53 24.01 -7.11 -0.37
CA THR A 53 24.60 -5.78 -0.48
C THR A 53 24.78 -5.12 0.89
N THR A 54 23.79 -5.19 1.78
CA THR A 54 23.90 -4.70 3.17
C THR A 54 25.08 -5.32 3.91
N ARG A 55 25.20 -6.65 3.85
CA ARG A 55 26.27 -7.40 4.52
C ARG A 55 27.64 -7.08 3.95
N ILE A 56 27.75 -6.95 2.63
CA ILE A 56 29.01 -6.55 2.01
C ILE A 56 29.37 -5.12 2.40
N LEU A 57 28.43 -4.18 2.35
CA LEU A 57 28.68 -2.80 2.75
C LEU A 57 29.19 -2.70 4.20
N TYR A 58 28.64 -3.49 5.12
CA TYR A 58 29.10 -3.57 6.51
C TYR A 58 30.61 -3.86 6.65
N LEU A 59 31.18 -4.67 5.76
CA LEU A 59 32.62 -4.99 5.79
C LEU A 59 33.51 -3.81 5.37
N PHE A 60 32.95 -2.76 4.77
CA PHE A 60 33.69 -1.60 4.26
C PHE A 60 33.37 -0.30 5.01
N LEU A 61 32.47 -0.35 6.00
CA LEU A 61 32.16 0.77 6.88
C LEU A 61 32.88 0.61 8.22
N SER A 62 32.85 1.68 9.03
CA SER A 62 33.37 1.64 10.39
C SER A 62 32.65 0.56 11.22
N PRO A 63 33.35 -0.16 12.11
CA PRO A 63 32.69 -1.04 13.08
C PRO A 63 31.91 -0.25 14.16
N ASP A 64 32.20 1.04 14.32
CA ASP A 64 31.38 1.95 15.13
C ASP A 64 30.15 2.38 14.32
N PHE A 65 28.96 2.06 14.81
CA PHE A 65 27.72 2.31 14.08
C PHE A 65 27.49 3.81 13.81
N GLY A 66 27.82 4.69 14.76
CA GLY A 66 27.70 6.14 14.61
C GLY A 66 28.56 6.67 13.46
N LYS A 67 29.83 6.23 13.38
CA LYS A 67 30.71 6.55 12.25
C LYS A 67 30.25 5.90 10.95
N ALA A 68 29.71 4.69 11.00
CA ALA A 68 29.20 4.00 9.82
C ALA A 68 28.03 4.75 9.18
N VAL A 69 27.07 5.26 9.98
CA VAL A 69 25.95 6.04 9.43
C VAL A 69 26.42 7.38 8.86
N GLN A 70 27.40 8.04 9.46
CA GLN A 70 28.01 9.24 8.87
C GLN A 70 28.65 8.95 7.50
N GLN A 71 29.31 7.80 7.35
CA GLN A 71 29.84 7.36 6.06
C GLN A 71 28.73 7.07 5.03
N ILE A 72 27.61 6.47 5.47
CA ILE A 72 26.42 6.28 4.62
C ILE A 72 25.83 7.62 4.16
N GLU A 73 25.73 8.61 5.05
CA GLU A 73 25.21 9.94 4.71
C GLU A 73 26.12 10.67 3.71
N ALA A 74 27.44 10.60 3.90
CA ALA A 74 28.42 11.10 2.95
C ALA A 74 28.30 10.42 1.58
N LEU A 75 28.09 9.11 1.57
CA LEU A 75 27.89 8.33 0.35
C LEU A 75 26.61 8.71 -0.38
N ILE A 76 25.48 8.80 0.33
CA ILE A 76 24.21 9.28 -0.24
C ILE A 76 24.35 10.70 -0.80
N THR A 77 25.13 11.56 -0.15
CA THR A 77 25.42 12.90 -0.64
C THR A 77 26.17 12.87 -1.98
N GLN A 78 27.15 11.97 -2.14
CA GLN A 78 27.83 11.77 -3.43
C GLN A 78 26.91 11.18 -4.50
N LEU A 79 26.06 10.22 -4.13
CA LEU A 79 25.06 9.63 -5.04
C LEU A 79 24.08 10.69 -5.56
N ARG A 80 23.55 11.55 -4.68
CA ARG A 80 22.68 12.67 -5.06
C ARG A 80 23.34 13.63 -6.04
N LYS A 81 24.62 13.96 -5.84
CA LYS A 81 25.38 14.80 -6.79
C LYS A 81 25.50 14.19 -8.18
N LYS A 82 25.49 12.86 -8.27
CA LYS A 82 25.49 12.11 -9.53
C LYS A 82 24.08 11.89 -10.11
N GLY A 83 23.02 12.41 -9.46
CA GLY A 83 21.64 12.20 -9.89
C GLY A 83 21.12 10.79 -9.63
N GLU A 84 21.81 10.00 -8.80
CA GLU A 84 21.42 8.63 -8.49
C GLU A 84 20.23 8.60 -7.53
N ALA A 85 19.27 7.71 -7.80
CA ALA A 85 18.13 7.43 -6.94
C ALA A 85 17.51 6.08 -7.31
N GLY A 86 16.61 5.57 -6.46
CA GLY A 86 15.75 4.44 -6.81
C GLY A 86 15.89 3.22 -5.92
N LEU A 87 15.14 2.17 -6.28
CA LEU A 87 14.91 0.99 -5.43
C LEU A 87 16.19 0.22 -5.09
N ALA A 88 17.23 0.30 -5.94
CA ALA A 88 18.50 -0.40 -5.70
C ALA A 88 19.12 0.01 -4.36
N TYR A 89 18.93 1.24 -3.92
CA TYR A 89 19.53 1.80 -2.70
C TYR A 89 18.82 1.42 -1.39
N ILE A 90 17.77 0.60 -1.43
CA ILE A 90 17.02 0.18 -0.24
C ILE A 90 17.89 -0.52 0.82
N PHE A 91 19.05 -1.06 0.43
CA PHE A 91 20.02 -1.63 1.38
C PHE A 91 20.55 -0.61 2.39
N PHE A 92 20.47 0.71 2.14
CA PHE A 92 20.82 1.72 3.16
C PHE A 92 19.84 1.72 4.33
N ALA A 93 18.54 1.67 4.04
CA ALA A 93 17.54 1.54 5.09
C ALA A 93 17.70 0.18 5.82
N ASP A 94 17.93 -0.88 5.04
CA ASP A 94 18.18 -2.23 5.57
C ASP A 94 19.43 -2.32 6.46
N TYR A 95 20.47 -1.53 6.18
CA TYR A 95 21.66 -1.43 7.02
C TYR A 95 21.31 -0.90 8.41
N ILE A 96 20.55 0.18 8.48
CA ILE A 96 20.08 0.76 9.76
C ILE A 96 19.21 -0.24 10.50
N GLU A 97 18.31 -0.94 9.79
CA GLU A 97 17.48 -1.99 10.36
C GLU A 97 18.31 -3.13 10.98
N THR A 98 19.36 -3.56 10.27
CA THR A 98 20.14 -4.76 10.59
C THR A 98 21.17 -4.50 11.70
N TYR A 99 21.80 -3.31 11.69
CA TYR A 99 22.93 -3.01 12.57
C TYR A 99 22.66 -1.89 13.58
N GLY A 100 21.56 -1.14 13.43
CA GLY A 100 21.27 0.05 14.24
C GLY A 100 20.35 -0.19 15.44
N LEU A 101 19.78 -1.38 15.60
CA LEU A 101 18.70 -1.63 16.57
C LEU A 101 19.13 -1.43 18.04
N ASP A 102 20.42 -1.48 18.34
CA ASP A 102 21.01 -1.17 19.66
C ASP A 102 21.56 0.26 19.79
N HIS A 103 21.45 1.07 18.73
CA HIS A 103 21.96 2.43 18.64
C HIS A 103 20.82 3.40 18.29
N LEU A 104 19.86 3.57 19.21
CA LEU A 104 18.59 4.25 18.96
C LEU A 104 18.76 5.68 18.42
N ASP A 105 19.54 6.52 19.11
CA ASP A 105 19.66 7.94 18.77
C ASP A 105 20.30 8.15 17.39
N ALA A 106 21.44 7.49 17.14
CA ALA A 106 22.10 7.51 15.84
C ALA A 106 21.21 6.93 14.72
N SER A 107 20.42 5.90 15.02
CA SER A 107 19.49 5.32 14.05
C SER A 107 18.32 6.24 13.73
N ILE A 108 17.79 6.99 14.70
CA ILE A 108 16.72 7.96 14.45
C ILE A 108 17.20 9.05 13.48
N GLU A 109 18.38 9.61 13.71
CA GLU A 109 18.98 10.62 12.82
C GLU A 109 19.21 10.04 11.42
N ALA A 110 19.79 8.84 11.34
CA ALA A 110 20.04 8.17 10.07
C ALA A 110 18.74 7.84 9.32
N LEU A 111 17.68 7.37 10.00
CA LEU A 111 16.38 7.10 9.37
C LEU A 111 15.75 8.38 8.80
N GLU A 112 15.86 9.51 9.51
CA GLU A 112 15.37 10.82 9.05
C GLU A 112 16.11 11.30 7.80
N PHE A 113 17.43 11.12 7.75
CA PHE A 113 18.23 11.47 6.58
C PHE A 113 17.97 10.52 5.40
N VAL A 114 18.10 9.21 5.62
CA VAL A 114 18.03 8.18 4.58
C VAL A 114 16.64 8.10 3.97
N THR A 115 15.56 8.32 4.74
CA THR A 115 14.20 8.27 4.18
C THR A 115 13.92 9.32 3.10
N GLN A 116 14.73 10.38 3.04
CA GLN A 116 14.68 11.42 2.01
C GLN A 116 15.47 11.05 0.75
N PHE A 117 16.10 9.88 0.72
CA PHE A 117 16.78 9.30 -0.44
C PHE A 117 16.09 8.02 -0.89
N ILE A 118 15.78 7.13 0.06
CA ILE A 118 15.05 5.88 -0.15
C ILE A 118 14.21 5.57 1.08
N SER A 119 12.98 5.11 0.91
CA SER A 119 12.06 4.98 2.03
C SER A 119 12.56 4.03 3.12
N CYS A 120 12.49 4.49 4.38
CA CYS A 120 12.78 3.67 5.57
C CYS A 120 11.54 3.00 6.18
N GLU A 121 10.45 2.84 5.41
CA GLU A 121 9.17 2.33 5.93
C GLU A 121 9.25 0.93 6.54
N PHE A 122 10.20 0.10 6.07
CA PHE A 122 10.50 -1.21 6.66
C PHE A 122 11.44 -1.08 7.86
N ALA A 123 12.54 -0.35 7.65
CA ALA A 123 13.63 -0.22 8.62
C ALA A 123 13.20 0.37 9.97
N VAL A 124 12.21 1.27 9.98
CA VAL A 124 11.72 1.89 11.23
C VAL A 124 10.91 0.94 12.12
N ARG A 125 10.42 -0.18 11.58
CA ARG A 125 9.43 -1.03 12.26
C ARG A 125 10.02 -1.87 13.39
N PRO A 126 11.23 -2.46 13.27
CA PRO A 126 11.89 -3.08 14.41
C PRO A 126 12.10 -2.11 15.58
N PHE A 127 12.41 -0.84 15.30
CA PHE A 127 12.51 0.19 16.34
C PHE A 127 11.15 0.49 16.99
N LEU A 128 10.06 0.56 16.22
CA LEU A 128 8.71 0.72 16.77
C LEU A 128 8.28 -0.45 17.68
N LEU A 129 8.86 -1.64 17.49
CA LEU A 129 8.60 -2.82 18.31
C LEU A 129 9.48 -2.87 19.56
N LYS A 130 10.78 -2.55 19.43
CA LYS A 130 11.73 -2.58 20.55
C LYS A 130 11.60 -1.35 21.45
N TYR A 131 11.34 -0.17 20.88
CA TYR A 131 11.25 1.12 21.56
C TYR A 131 9.94 1.85 21.22
N PRO A 132 8.77 1.29 21.57
CA PRO A 132 7.47 1.84 21.12
C PRO A 132 7.25 3.29 21.56
N ARG A 133 7.53 3.62 22.83
CA ARG A 133 7.31 4.98 23.36
C ARG A 133 8.25 6.02 22.72
N PRO A 134 9.60 5.84 22.73
CA PRO A 134 10.49 6.79 22.07
C PRO A 134 10.21 6.95 20.59
N MET A 135 9.99 5.85 19.87
CA MET A 135 9.77 5.90 18.42
C MET A 135 8.45 6.58 18.06
N LEU A 136 7.34 6.31 18.76
CA LEU A 136 6.08 7.01 18.49
C LEU A 136 6.18 8.51 18.77
N LYS A 137 6.92 8.91 19.82
CA LYS A 137 7.22 10.34 20.08
C LYS A 137 7.99 10.95 18.91
N GLN A 138 8.97 10.24 18.37
CA GLN A 138 9.74 10.68 17.21
C GLN A 138 8.89 10.73 15.93
N MET A 139 8.04 9.72 15.68
CA MET A 139 7.12 9.72 14.55
C MET A 139 6.15 10.91 14.61
N LEU A 140 5.67 11.25 15.81
CA LEU A 140 4.85 12.45 16.01
C LEU A 140 5.62 13.73 15.67
N LYS A 141 6.89 13.83 16.05
CA LYS A 141 7.76 14.95 15.64
C LYS A 141 7.94 14.99 14.12
N TRP A 142 8.25 13.85 13.51
CA TRP A 142 8.43 13.71 12.06
C TRP A 142 7.18 14.05 11.25
N SER A 143 5.98 13.87 11.81
CA SER A 143 4.72 14.30 11.16
C SER A 143 4.63 15.81 10.92
N LYS A 144 5.47 16.61 11.58
CA LYS A 144 5.55 18.07 11.39
C LYS A 144 6.82 18.51 10.64
N HIS A 145 7.61 17.57 10.11
CA HIS A 145 8.87 17.87 9.47
C HIS A 145 8.68 18.58 8.11
N ARG A 146 9.65 19.41 7.71
CA ARG A 146 9.59 20.17 6.43
C ARG A 146 9.57 19.26 5.19
N SER A 147 10.27 18.13 5.24
CA SER A 147 10.35 17.17 4.14
C SER A 147 9.14 16.24 4.13
N GLU A 148 8.49 16.14 2.96
CA GLU A 148 7.35 15.25 2.76
C GLU A 148 7.71 13.78 2.96
N HIS A 149 8.95 13.37 2.66
CA HIS A 149 9.40 11.98 2.83
C HIS A 149 9.44 11.57 4.30
N VAL A 150 9.84 12.49 5.19
CA VAL A 150 9.88 12.27 6.64
C VAL A 150 8.47 12.28 7.22
N ARG A 151 7.60 13.21 6.78
CA ARG A 151 6.18 13.21 7.16
C ARG A 151 5.47 11.93 6.71
N ARG A 152 5.74 11.48 5.49
CA ARG A 152 5.22 10.22 4.97
C ARG A 152 5.74 9.04 5.77
N LEU A 153 7.02 9.00 6.16
CA LEU A 153 7.56 7.94 7.01
C LEU A 153 6.81 7.85 8.35
N ALA A 154 6.47 8.98 8.96
CA ALA A 154 5.70 9.02 10.20
C ALA A 154 4.36 8.28 10.07
N SER A 155 3.62 8.51 8.98
CA SER A 155 2.36 7.83 8.70
C SER A 155 2.55 6.39 8.21
N GLU A 156 3.46 6.16 7.26
CA GLU A 156 3.60 4.86 6.59
C GLU A 156 4.28 3.83 7.48
N GLY A 157 5.39 4.23 8.13
CA GLY A 157 6.16 3.37 9.00
C GLY A 157 5.37 2.91 10.23
N SER A 158 4.41 3.73 10.70
CA SER A 158 3.52 3.42 11.81
C SER A 158 2.23 2.69 11.39
N ARG A 159 2.09 2.27 10.12
CA ARG A 159 0.90 1.51 9.69
C ARG A 159 0.77 0.19 10.45
N PRO A 160 -0.43 -0.15 10.97
CA PRO A 160 -0.65 -1.43 11.64
C PRO A 160 -0.41 -2.65 10.73
N ARG A 161 -0.73 -2.53 9.44
CA ARG A 161 -0.73 -3.62 8.44
C ARG A 161 0.00 -3.24 7.14
N LEU A 162 1.21 -2.70 7.26
CA LEU A 162 2.04 -2.37 6.09
C LEU A 162 2.32 -3.63 5.23
N PRO A 163 2.01 -3.64 3.92
CA PRO A 163 2.33 -4.76 3.04
C PRO A 163 3.83 -5.06 3.01
N TRP A 164 4.18 -6.33 2.84
CA TRP A 164 5.57 -6.84 2.74
C TRP A 164 6.47 -6.64 3.96
N ALA A 165 5.99 -5.93 4.98
CA ALA A 165 6.68 -5.69 6.23
C ALA A 165 6.08 -6.52 7.37
N MET A 166 6.84 -6.64 8.47
CA MET A 166 6.30 -7.19 9.71
C MET A 166 5.14 -6.32 10.22
N ALA A 167 4.08 -6.91 10.76
CA ALA A 167 3.01 -6.14 11.39
C ALA A 167 3.50 -5.44 12.68
N ILE A 168 2.77 -4.44 13.16
CA ILE A 168 2.98 -3.86 14.50
C ILE A 168 1.77 -4.25 15.35
N PRO A 169 1.81 -5.37 16.09
CA PRO A 169 0.63 -5.95 16.73
C PRO A 169 -0.08 -5.00 17.70
N TYR A 170 0.68 -4.26 18.50
CA TYR A 170 0.09 -3.34 19.49
C TYR A 170 -0.68 -2.18 18.81
N LEU A 171 -0.27 -1.72 17.63
CA LEU A 171 -1.00 -0.70 16.86
C LEU A 171 -2.23 -1.26 16.13
N LYS A 172 -2.27 -2.59 15.92
CA LYS A 172 -3.50 -3.26 15.47
C LYS A 172 -4.49 -3.41 16.62
N GLN A 173 -4.01 -3.64 17.85
CA GLN A 173 -4.85 -3.76 19.04
C GLN A 173 -5.40 -2.40 19.46
N ASP A 174 -4.55 -1.36 19.48
CA ASP A 174 -4.93 0.00 19.82
C ASP A 174 -4.30 1.01 18.84
N PRO A 175 -5.09 1.65 17.96
CA PRO A 175 -4.60 2.63 17.01
C PRO A 175 -4.38 4.02 17.63
N THR A 176 -4.83 4.25 18.87
CA THR A 176 -4.79 5.56 19.55
C THR A 176 -3.43 6.26 19.46
N PRO A 177 -2.27 5.58 19.62
CA PRO A 177 -0.97 6.24 19.57
C PRO A 177 -0.61 6.84 18.19
N VAL A 178 -1.24 6.37 17.11
CA VAL A 178 -0.98 6.85 15.74
C VAL A 178 -1.94 7.97 15.34
N LEU A 179 -3.10 8.10 15.99
CA LEU A 179 -4.11 9.10 15.60
C LEU A 179 -3.56 10.55 15.61
N PRO A 180 -2.73 10.99 16.58
CA PRO A 180 -2.15 12.34 16.54
C PRO A 180 -1.24 12.59 15.33
N ILE A 181 -0.56 11.55 14.82
CA ILE A 181 0.24 11.64 13.59
C ILE A 181 -0.69 11.88 12.39
N LEU A 182 -1.77 11.10 12.28
CA LEU A 182 -2.73 11.23 11.17
C LEU A 182 -3.47 12.57 11.23
N GLU A 183 -3.78 13.06 12.42
CA GLU A 183 -4.41 14.36 12.65
C GLU A 183 -3.56 15.53 12.13
N ASN A 184 -2.24 15.49 12.34
CA ASN A 184 -1.31 16.49 11.78
C ASN A 184 -1.27 16.44 10.24
N LEU A 185 -1.40 15.25 9.66
CA LEU A 185 -1.17 14.98 8.24
C LEU A 185 -2.44 14.93 7.38
N LYS A 186 -3.64 15.07 7.98
CA LYS A 186 -4.93 14.91 7.30
C LYS A 186 -5.12 15.81 6.07
N ASN A 187 -4.52 17.00 6.11
CA ASN A 187 -4.56 18.01 5.06
C ASN A 187 -3.14 18.37 4.57
N ASP A 188 -2.21 17.42 4.60
CA ASP A 188 -0.84 17.64 4.13
C ASP A 188 -0.84 18.15 2.67
N PRO A 189 0.03 19.11 2.28
CA PRO A 189 0.09 19.57 0.88
C PRO A 189 0.52 18.48 -0.11
N SER A 190 1.27 17.47 0.34
CA SER A 190 1.74 16.38 -0.51
C SER A 190 0.71 15.26 -0.67
N GLU A 191 0.37 14.91 -1.92
CA GLU A 191 -0.47 13.72 -2.18
C GLU A 191 0.21 12.44 -1.68
N TYR A 192 1.54 12.35 -1.78
CA TYR A 192 2.31 11.20 -1.32
C TYR A 192 2.10 10.94 0.19
N VAL A 193 2.08 12.00 0.99
CA VAL A 193 1.77 11.93 2.43
C VAL A 193 0.29 11.59 2.65
N ARG A 194 -0.65 12.30 2.00
CA ARG A 194 -2.09 12.05 2.14
C ARG A 194 -2.48 10.62 1.77
N ARG A 195 -1.84 10.03 0.76
CA ARG A 195 -2.05 8.63 0.37
C ARG A 195 -1.64 7.67 1.49
N SER A 196 -0.55 7.97 2.19
CA SER A 196 -0.10 7.20 3.35
C SER A 196 -1.12 7.27 4.49
N VAL A 197 -1.60 8.48 4.82
CA VAL A 197 -2.63 8.68 5.86
C VAL A 197 -3.88 7.87 5.54
N ALA A 198 -4.36 7.95 4.30
CA ALA A 198 -5.53 7.21 3.86
C ALA A 198 -5.30 5.68 3.85
N ASN A 199 -4.08 5.21 3.60
CA ASN A 199 -3.76 3.79 3.72
C ASN A 199 -3.69 3.33 5.18
N ASN A 200 -3.19 4.18 6.08
CA ASN A 200 -3.15 3.93 7.51
C ASN A 200 -4.58 3.83 8.09
N LEU A 201 -5.44 4.82 7.78
CA LEU A 201 -6.87 4.77 8.13
C LEU A 201 -7.55 3.49 7.62
N ASN A 202 -7.26 3.06 6.40
CA ASN A 202 -7.83 1.82 5.87
C ASN A 202 -7.30 0.56 6.54
N ASP A 203 -6.09 0.58 7.10
CA ASP A 203 -5.58 -0.52 7.91
C ASP A 203 -6.28 -0.55 9.27
N ILE A 204 -6.48 0.61 9.90
CA ILE A 204 -7.25 0.76 11.14
C ILE A 204 -8.69 0.26 10.94
N ALA A 205 -9.33 0.61 9.82
CA ALA A 205 -10.72 0.25 9.52
C ALA A 205 -11.00 -1.27 9.53
N LYS A 206 -9.97 -2.11 9.36
CA LYS A 206 -10.12 -3.57 9.34
C LYS A 206 -10.35 -4.18 10.73
N ASP A 207 -9.88 -3.50 11.77
CA ASP A 207 -9.95 -3.95 13.16
C ASP A 207 -10.78 -2.98 14.03
N HIS A 208 -10.80 -1.69 13.67
CA HIS A 208 -11.44 -0.60 14.42
C HIS A 208 -12.33 0.28 13.50
N PRO A 209 -13.41 -0.28 12.93
CA PRO A 209 -14.28 0.45 12.00
C PRO A 209 -14.86 1.74 12.60
N ASP A 210 -15.30 1.70 13.86
CA ASP A 210 -15.93 2.83 14.55
C ASP A 210 -14.98 4.03 14.71
N THR A 211 -13.70 3.76 14.95
CA THR A 211 -12.66 4.81 15.02
C THR A 211 -12.56 5.56 13.70
N VAL A 212 -12.57 4.86 12.57
CA VAL A 212 -12.50 5.47 11.24
C VAL A 212 -13.79 6.21 10.89
N ILE A 213 -14.95 5.68 11.31
CA ILE A 213 -16.24 6.37 11.13
C ILE A 213 -16.28 7.69 11.90
N ARG A 214 -15.84 7.72 13.17
CA ARG A 214 -15.73 8.97 13.93
C ARG A 214 -14.77 9.95 13.27
N ILE A 215 -13.61 9.49 12.81
CA ILE A 215 -12.64 10.35 12.11
C ILE A 215 -13.25 10.92 10.83
N ALA A 216 -13.92 10.09 10.02
CA ALA A 216 -14.59 10.55 8.81
C ALA A 216 -15.65 11.61 9.13
N ALA A 217 -16.45 11.40 10.18
CA ALA A 217 -17.42 12.38 10.66
C ALA A 217 -16.75 13.70 11.10
N ALA A 218 -15.67 13.63 11.87
CA ALA A 218 -14.97 14.80 12.40
C ALA A 218 -14.21 15.60 11.33
N TRP A 219 -13.69 14.93 10.29
CA TRP A 219 -12.85 15.53 9.26
C TRP A 219 -13.61 15.97 8.01
N LYS A 220 -14.85 15.50 7.82
CA LYS A 220 -15.68 15.84 6.64
C LYS A 220 -15.84 17.35 6.49
N GLY A 221 -15.65 17.84 5.26
CA GLY A 221 -15.84 19.24 4.88
C GLY A 221 -14.70 20.17 5.31
N LYS A 222 -13.61 19.66 5.89
CA LYS A 222 -12.44 20.49 6.24
C LYS A 222 -11.69 21.00 5.00
N SER A 223 -11.51 20.14 4.00
CA SER A 223 -10.95 20.47 2.68
C SER A 223 -11.25 19.35 1.69
N LYS A 224 -11.12 19.61 0.39
CA LYS A 224 -11.27 18.59 -0.67
C LYS A 224 -10.27 17.45 -0.49
N GLU A 225 -9.05 17.79 -0.09
CA GLU A 225 -7.96 16.86 0.17
C GLU A 225 -8.25 15.96 1.37
N THR A 226 -8.75 16.53 2.47
CA THR A 226 -9.11 15.78 3.68
C THR A 226 -10.29 14.85 3.39
N ASP A 227 -11.30 15.32 2.65
CA ASP A 227 -12.44 14.50 2.22
C ASP A 227 -12.00 13.31 1.35
N ALA A 228 -11.04 13.53 0.45
CA ALA A 228 -10.45 12.46 -0.35
C ALA A 228 -9.68 11.45 0.51
N VAL A 229 -8.96 11.91 1.55
CA VAL A 229 -8.25 11.05 2.51
C VAL A 229 -9.21 10.13 3.25
N ILE A 230 -10.28 10.67 3.85
CA ILE A 230 -11.24 9.84 4.61
C ILE A 230 -12.03 8.92 3.70
N LYS A 231 -12.36 9.33 2.47
CA LYS A 231 -13.04 8.48 1.49
C LYS A 231 -12.18 7.30 1.08
N HIS A 232 -10.89 7.53 0.80
CA HIS A 232 -9.94 6.46 0.47
C HIS A 232 -9.60 5.59 1.68
N GLY A 233 -9.54 6.19 2.88
CA GLY A 233 -9.38 5.50 4.16
C GLY A 233 -10.54 4.56 4.49
N SER A 234 -11.75 4.92 4.07
CA SER A 234 -12.96 4.15 4.31
C SER A 234 -13.25 3.08 3.27
N ARG A 235 -12.37 2.88 2.27
CA ARG A 235 -12.65 2.02 1.11
C ARG A 235 -12.96 0.56 1.46
N THR A 236 -12.38 0.02 2.53
CA THR A 236 -12.69 -1.35 2.98
C THR A 236 -14.12 -1.43 3.51
N LEU A 237 -14.51 -0.49 4.38
CA LEU A 237 -15.86 -0.41 4.93
C LEU A 237 -16.92 -0.18 3.84
N LEU A 238 -16.61 0.70 2.87
CA LEU A 238 -17.49 0.94 1.71
C LEU A 238 -17.71 -0.35 0.91
N LYS A 239 -16.65 -1.11 0.61
CA LYS A 239 -16.75 -2.38 -0.12
C LYS A 239 -17.43 -3.49 0.67
N GLN A 240 -17.37 -3.44 2.00
CA GLN A 240 -18.09 -4.34 2.89
C GLN A 240 -19.56 -3.96 3.05
N GLY A 241 -19.98 -2.80 2.54
CA GLY A 241 -21.35 -2.32 2.70
C GLY A 241 -21.67 -1.89 4.13
N HIS A 242 -20.69 -1.39 4.89
CA HIS A 242 -20.90 -1.01 6.29
C HIS A 242 -21.93 0.14 6.40
N THR A 243 -23.06 -0.09 7.08
CA THR A 243 -24.21 0.84 7.06
C THR A 243 -23.84 2.26 7.48
N ALA A 244 -23.15 2.44 8.61
CA ALA A 244 -22.80 3.77 9.11
C ALA A 244 -21.90 4.58 8.15
N ILE A 245 -20.95 3.93 7.45
CA ILE A 245 -20.08 4.65 6.50
C ILE A 245 -20.82 5.01 5.22
N LEU A 246 -21.73 4.14 4.77
CA LEU A 246 -22.58 4.42 3.61
C LEU A 246 -23.49 5.61 3.89
N GLN A 247 -24.16 5.61 5.05
CA GLN A 247 -24.98 6.74 5.51
C GLN A 247 -24.17 8.03 5.63
N HIS A 248 -22.96 7.98 6.18
CA HIS A 248 -22.06 9.14 6.26
C HIS A 248 -21.78 9.78 4.89
N TYR A 249 -21.74 8.99 3.82
CA TYR A 249 -21.57 9.45 2.44
C TYR A 249 -22.89 9.63 1.66
N GLY A 250 -24.06 9.54 2.32
CA GLY A 250 -25.36 9.67 1.66
C GLY A 250 -25.68 8.54 0.67
N LEU A 251 -25.00 7.39 0.81
CA LEU A 251 -25.14 6.24 -0.06
C LEU A 251 -26.29 5.35 0.44
N ASP A 252 -27.52 5.80 0.23
CA ASP A 252 -28.74 5.01 0.44
C ASP A 252 -29.12 4.27 -0.86
N ALA A 253 -29.69 3.07 -0.79
CA ALA A 253 -30.12 2.30 -1.95
C ALA A 253 -31.64 2.13 -2.05
N SER A 254 -32.41 2.74 -1.15
CA SER A 254 -33.86 2.56 -1.04
C SER A 254 -34.62 2.93 -2.31
N ALA A 255 -34.29 4.07 -2.92
CA ALA A 255 -34.92 4.57 -4.13
C ALA A 255 -34.26 4.10 -5.44
N ILE A 256 -33.22 3.26 -5.37
CA ILE A 256 -32.52 2.75 -6.55
C ILE A 256 -33.01 1.34 -6.87
N ALA A 257 -33.65 1.21 -8.03
CA ALA A 257 -34.14 -0.05 -8.56
C ALA A 257 -33.14 -0.65 -9.56
N ILE A 258 -33.10 -1.97 -9.61
CA ILE A 258 -32.41 -2.72 -10.66
C ILE A 258 -33.42 -3.56 -11.45
N SER A 259 -33.18 -3.71 -12.74
CA SER A 259 -34.00 -4.52 -13.65
C SER A 259 -33.12 -5.09 -14.77
N GLU A 260 -33.67 -6.00 -15.58
CA GLU A 260 -33.01 -6.49 -16.81
C GLU A 260 -31.58 -7.04 -16.56
N PHE A 261 -31.38 -7.76 -15.45
CA PHE A 261 -30.09 -8.39 -15.17
C PHE A 261 -29.93 -9.66 -16.01
N LEU A 262 -28.97 -9.63 -16.92
CA LEU A 262 -28.71 -10.70 -17.89
C LEU A 262 -27.24 -11.07 -17.89
N ILE A 263 -26.95 -12.37 -17.79
CA ILE A 263 -25.64 -12.94 -18.08
C ILE A 263 -25.62 -13.35 -19.55
N HIS A 264 -24.78 -12.71 -20.36
CA HIS A 264 -24.63 -12.99 -21.79
C HIS A 264 -23.78 -14.24 -22.06
N THR A 265 -22.91 -14.61 -21.10
CA THR A 265 -22.05 -15.79 -21.17
C THR A 265 -22.32 -16.71 -19.97
N PRO A 266 -23.40 -17.51 -19.98
CA PRO A 266 -23.76 -18.37 -18.83
C PRO A 266 -22.76 -19.52 -18.62
N SER A 267 -21.96 -19.84 -19.62
CA SER A 267 -20.78 -20.70 -19.54
C SER A 267 -19.55 -19.93 -20.01
N VAL A 268 -18.48 -19.91 -19.22
CA VAL A 268 -17.25 -19.14 -19.47
C VAL A 268 -16.08 -20.09 -19.46
N GLN A 269 -15.32 -20.14 -20.55
CA GLN A 269 -14.05 -20.86 -20.58
C GLN A 269 -12.95 -20.07 -19.86
N ILE A 270 -12.08 -20.74 -19.11
CA ILE A 270 -10.88 -20.12 -18.52
C ILE A 270 -10.06 -19.47 -19.65
N GLY A 271 -9.62 -18.22 -19.43
CA GLY A 271 -9.02 -17.38 -20.48
C GLY A 271 -9.99 -16.38 -21.12
N GLN A 272 -11.31 -16.62 -21.03
CA GLN A 272 -12.35 -15.76 -21.60
C GLN A 272 -12.92 -14.78 -20.56
N HIS A 273 -14.11 -14.24 -20.84
CA HIS A 273 -14.77 -13.23 -20.03
C HIS A 273 -16.17 -13.68 -19.65
N LEU A 274 -16.54 -13.42 -18.39
CA LEU A 274 -17.95 -13.32 -18.01
C LEU A 274 -18.48 -11.96 -18.48
N GLU A 275 -19.54 -11.97 -19.26
CA GLU A 275 -20.22 -10.77 -19.75
C GLU A 275 -21.64 -10.71 -19.19
N PHE A 276 -22.00 -9.57 -18.62
CA PHE A 276 -23.33 -9.36 -18.05
C PHE A 276 -23.74 -7.90 -18.16
N SER A 277 -25.04 -7.65 -18.12
CA SER A 277 -25.62 -6.32 -18.08
C SER A 277 -26.73 -6.21 -17.05
N VAL A 278 -26.92 -5.03 -16.48
CA VAL A 278 -28.02 -4.70 -15.58
C VAL A 278 -28.49 -3.29 -15.85
N THR A 279 -29.78 -3.05 -15.76
CA THR A 279 -30.32 -1.71 -15.78
C THR A 279 -30.50 -1.17 -14.38
N VAL A 280 -29.97 0.03 -14.13
CA VAL A 280 -30.06 0.74 -12.85
C VAL A 280 -30.92 1.99 -13.04
N ALA A 281 -31.89 2.20 -12.16
CA ALA A 281 -32.80 3.34 -12.23
C ALA A 281 -32.97 4.04 -10.88
N ASN A 282 -32.92 5.38 -10.89
CA ASN A 282 -33.34 6.18 -9.74
C ASN A 282 -34.87 6.38 -9.80
N LYS A 283 -35.61 5.76 -8.86
CA LYS A 283 -37.06 5.91 -8.72
C LYS A 283 -37.45 7.05 -7.77
N GLY A 284 -36.48 7.70 -7.16
CA GLY A 284 -36.67 8.86 -6.29
C GLY A 284 -37.04 10.12 -7.06
N LYS A 285 -37.45 11.13 -6.29
CA LYS A 285 -37.80 12.47 -6.80
C LYS A 285 -36.62 13.45 -6.84
N ALA A 286 -35.48 13.08 -6.26
CA ALA A 286 -34.27 13.89 -6.19
C ALA A 286 -33.06 13.15 -6.80
N PRO A 287 -32.03 13.89 -7.26
CA PRO A 287 -30.76 13.28 -7.62
C PRO A 287 -30.18 12.46 -6.46
N GLN A 288 -29.56 11.32 -6.78
CA GLN A 288 -29.00 10.44 -5.76
C GLN A 288 -27.65 9.89 -6.23
N THR A 289 -26.64 9.96 -5.37
CA THR A 289 -25.34 9.35 -5.63
C THR A 289 -25.46 7.83 -5.58
N VAL A 290 -25.13 7.16 -6.68
CA VAL A 290 -25.15 5.72 -6.81
C VAL A 290 -23.72 5.22 -6.94
N ARG A 291 -23.24 4.56 -5.89
CA ARG A 291 -22.08 3.67 -5.89
C ARG A 291 -22.53 2.29 -6.38
N LEU A 292 -22.18 2.00 -7.63
CA LEU A 292 -22.49 0.74 -8.28
C LEU A 292 -21.25 -0.17 -8.28
N GLU A 293 -21.45 -1.39 -7.83
CA GLU A 293 -20.42 -2.43 -7.70
C GLU A 293 -21.01 -3.77 -8.17
N TYR A 294 -20.14 -4.74 -8.44
CA TYR A 294 -20.55 -6.13 -8.58
C TYR A 294 -19.65 -7.01 -7.74
N ALA A 295 -20.18 -8.14 -7.30
CA ALA A 295 -19.39 -9.19 -6.68
C ALA A 295 -19.33 -10.40 -7.60
N VAL A 296 -18.14 -11.00 -7.70
CA VAL A 296 -18.00 -12.36 -8.20
C VAL A 296 -17.73 -13.26 -7.02
N TYR A 297 -18.54 -14.29 -6.90
CA TYR A 297 -18.42 -15.38 -5.97
C TYR A 297 -17.64 -16.49 -6.65
N TYR A 298 -16.33 -16.51 -6.43
CA TYR A 298 -15.43 -17.44 -7.07
C TYR A 298 -15.47 -18.81 -6.40
N CYS A 299 -15.66 -19.87 -7.18
CA CYS A 299 -15.46 -21.24 -6.70
C CYS A 299 -14.00 -21.43 -6.24
N LYS A 300 -13.81 -22.03 -5.07
CA LYS A 300 -12.50 -22.47 -4.53
C LYS A 300 -12.32 -23.97 -4.78
N ALA A 301 -11.11 -24.47 -4.53
CA ALA A 301 -10.78 -25.89 -4.65
C ALA A 301 -11.74 -26.84 -3.89
N ASN A 302 -12.30 -26.39 -2.76
CA ASN A 302 -13.23 -27.16 -1.94
C ASN A 302 -14.72 -26.94 -2.30
N GLY A 303 -15.02 -26.33 -3.44
CA GLY A 303 -16.39 -26.02 -3.88
C GLY A 303 -17.05 -24.82 -3.20
N SER A 304 -16.45 -24.26 -2.13
CA SER A 304 -16.99 -23.06 -1.47
C SER A 304 -16.83 -21.81 -2.33
N LEU A 305 -17.70 -20.82 -2.11
CA LEU A 305 -17.68 -19.56 -2.84
C LEU A 305 -16.97 -18.44 -2.08
N SER A 306 -16.07 -17.73 -2.76
CA SER A 306 -15.32 -16.58 -2.23
C SER A 306 -15.81 -15.28 -2.87
N LYS A 307 -16.40 -14.38 -2.08
CA LYS A 307 -16.87 -13.08 -2.57
C LYS A 307 -15.70 -12.14 -2.86
N LYS A 308 -15.68 -11.56 -4.06
CA LYS A 308 -14.77 -10.45 -4.43
C LYS A 308 -15.58 -9.32 -5.05
N VAL A 309 -15.52 -8.15 -4.44
CA VAL A 309 -16.23 -6.94 -4.89
C VAL A 309 -15.34 -6.09 -5.82
N PHE A 310 -15.95 -5.63 -6.92
CA PHE A 310 -15.36 -4.76 -7.93
C PHE A 310 -16.21 -3.51 -8.11
N LYS A 311 -15.57 -2.34 -8.18
CA LYS A 311 -16.28 -1.08 -8.41
C LYS A 311 -16.65 -0.92 -9.88
N ILE A 312 -17.89 -0.53 -10.15
CA ILE A 312 -18.35 -0.13 -11.49
C ILE A 312 -18.19 1.37 -11.65
N SER A 313 -18.91 2.13 -10.83
CA SER A 313 -18.97 3.59 -10.88
C SER A 313 -19.41 4.16 -9.53
N GLU A 314 -19.27 5.47 -9.37
CA GLU A 314 -19.90 6.23 -8.29
C GLU A 314 -20.22 7.61 -8.86
N ARG A 315 -21.50 7.89 -9.09
CA ARG A 315 -21.97 9.12 -9.74
C ARG A 315 -23.41 9.41 -9.34
N ASP A 316 -23.86 10.62 -9.62
CA ASP A 316 -25.26 10.96 -9.43
C ASP A 316 -26.14 10.40 -10.55
N TYR A 317 -27.34 9.98 -10.17
CA TYR A 317 -28.43 9.63 -11.06
C TYR A 317 -29.55 10.64 -10.83
N ALA A 318 -29.96 11.34 -11.89
CA ALA A 318 -31.11 12.24 -11.87
C ALA A 318 -32.42 11.48 -11.58
N PRO A 319 -33.47 12.17 -11.12
CA PRO A 319 -34.79 11.55 -10.93
C PRO A 319 -35.26 10.84 -12.20
N LYS A 320 -35.76 9.60 -12.07
CA LYS A 320 -36.23 8.76 -13.17
C LYS A 320 -35.16 8.33 -14.19
N GLU A 321 -33.90 8.74 -14.03
CA GLU A 321 -32.81 8.32 -14.90
C GLU A 321 -32.67 6.78 -14.86
N LYS A 322 -32.62 6.15 -16.04
CA LYS A 322 -32.45 4.71 -16.23
C LYS A 322 -31.22 4.50 -17.12
N ASN A 323 -30.29 3.65 -16.69
CA ASN A 323 -29.08 3.35 -17.44
C ASN A 323 -28.83 1.85 -17.52
N LEU A 324 -28.61 1.36 -18.74
CA LEU A 324 -28.05 0.03 -18.97
C LEU A 324 -26.55 0.06 -18.70
N VAL A 325 -26.09 -0.84 -17.84
CA VAL A 325 -24.68 -0.99 -17.48
C VAL A 325 -24.23 -2.37 -17.91
N SER A 326 -23.24 -2.42 -18.80
CA SER A 326 -22.61 -3.66 -19.26
C SER A 326 -21.20 -3.80 -18.69
N ARG A 327 -20.83 -5.03 -18.29
CA ARG A 327 -19.51 -5.33 -17.72
C ARG A 327 -18.95 -6.64 -18.24
N ARG A 328 -17.63 -6.70 -18.28
CA ARG A 328 -16.84 -7.89 -18.58
C ARG A 328 -15.89 -8.17 -17.43
N GLN A 329 -15.85 -9.40 -16.96
CA GLN A 329 -14.90 -9.89 -15.96
C GLN A 329 -13.99 -10.93 -16.61
N SER A 330 -12.68 -10.65 -16.63
CA SER A 330 -11.71 -11.58 -17.19
C SER A 330 -11.45 -12.77 -16.25
N PHE A 331 -11.33 -13.95 -16.85
CA PHE A 331 -10.86 -15.21 -16.26
C PHE A 331 -9.53 -15.66 -16.88
N LYS A 332 -8.73 -14.71 -17.41
CA LYS A 332 -7.36 -14.98 -17.86
C LYS A 332 -6.46 -15.35 -16.68
N LEU A 333 -5.65 -16.39 -16.86
CA LEU A 333 -4.72 -16.86 -15.85
C LEU A 333 -3.77 -15.74 -15.41
N ILE A 334 -3.67 -15.54 -14.09
CA ILE A 334 -2.80 -14.56 -13.46
C ILE A 334 -2.10 -15.20 -12.25
N THR A 335 -0.91 -14.71 -11.91
CA THR A 335 -0.09 -15.26 -10.82
C THR A 335 -0.72 -15.09 -9.43
N THR A 336 -1.68 -14.18 -9.29
CA THR A 336 -2.30 -13.85 -7.99
C THR A 336 -3.59 -14.60 -7.71
N ARG A 337 -4.07 -15.44 -8.64
CA ARG A 337 -5.34 -16.17 -8.49
C ARG A 337 -5.41 -17.42 -9.37
N THR A 338 -5.66 -18.55 -8.72
CA THR A 338 -6.09 -19.78 -9.39
C THR A 338 -7.60 -19.76 -9.62
N PHE A 339 -8.04 -20.15 -10.82
CA PHE A 339 -9.45 -20.35 -11.14
C PHE A 339 -9.79 -21.84 -11.10
N TYR A 340 -10.93 -22.17 -10.50
CA TYR A 340 -11.45 -23.52 -10.43
C TYR A 340 -12.72 -23.59 -11.28
N ALA A 341 -12.80 -24.58 -12.16
CA ALA A 341 -14.02 -24.89 -12.89
C ALA A 341 -15.15 -25.22 -11.90
N GLY A 342 -16.40 -25.04 -12.34
CA GLY A 342 -17.59 -25.22 -11.50
C GLY A 342 -18.54 -24.04 -11.54
N GLN A 343 -19.54 -24.07 -10.67
CA GLN A 343 -20.52 -23.00 -10.56
C GLN A 343 -19.94 -21.81 -9.79
N HIS A 344 -19.97 -20.63 -10.42
CA HIS A 344 -19.65 -19.34 -9.82
C HIS A 344 -20.92 -18.50 -9.77
N GLN A 345 -20.89 -17.36 -9.09
CA GLN A 345 -22.02 -16.43 -9.09
C GLN A 345 -21.56 -14.99 -9.32
N VAL A 346 -22.42 -14.18 -9.92
CA VAL A 346 -22.25 -12.73 -10.05
C VAL A 346 -23.44 -12.04 -9.41
N ALA A 347 -23.18 -11.00 -8.63
CA ALA A 347 -24.19 -10.20 -7.96
C ALA A 347 -23.99 -8.71 -8.20
N ILE A 348 -25.08 -7.96 -8.32
CA ILE A 348 -25.07 -6.50 -8.42
C ILE A 348 -25.24 -5.91 -7.03
N ILE A 349 -24.35 -4.97 -6.70
CA ILE A 349 -24.33 -4.25 -5.43
C ILE A 349 -24.56 -2.78 -5.72
N VAL A 350 -25.59 -2.22 -5.11
CA VAL A 350 -25.96 -0.81 -5.22
C VAL A 350 -26.01 -0.30 -3.80
N ASN A 351 -25.38 0.83 -3.47
CA ASN A 351 -25.52 1.30 -2.11
C ASN A 351 -24.70 0.57 -1.06
N GLY A 352 -23.85 -0.39 -1.45
CA GLY A 352 -23.37 -1.47 -0.57
C GLY A 352 -24.39 -2.59 -0.27
N GLN A 353 -25.62 -2.50 -0.80
CA GLN A 353 -26.63 -3.55 -0.70
C GLN A 353 -26.57 -4.48 -1.93
N GLU A 354 -26.50 -5.80 -1.70
CA GLU A 354 -26.63 -6.80 -2.77
C GLU A 354 -28.09 -6.90 -3.21
N LYS A 355 -28.38 -6.58 -4.47
CA LYS A 355 -29.77 -6.47 -4.97
C LYS A 355 -30.23 -7.71 -5.76
N ILE A 356 -29.36 -8.27 -6.60
CA ILE A 356 -29.63 -9.49 -7.38
C ILE A 356 -28.37 -10.32 -7.54
N LYS A 357 -28.52 -11.64 -7.67
CA LYS A 357 -27.43 -12.59 -7.86
C LYS A 357 -27.87 -13.72 -8.81
N GLN A 358 -26.99 -14.11 -9.73
CA GLN A 358 -27.21 -15.20 -10.68
C GLN A 358 -25.95 -16.07 -10.79
N ALA A 359 -26.15 -17.35 -11.12
CA ALA A 359 -25.07 -18.32 -11.32
C ALA A 359 -24.57 -18.32 -12.77
N PHE A 360 -23.31 -18.69 -12.96
CA PHE A 360 -22.72 -19.04 -14.26
C PHE A 360 -21.72 -20.18 -14.08
N GLN A 361 -21.46 -20.92 -15.14
CA GLN A 361 -20.51 -22.03 -15.14
C GLN A 361 -19.14 -21.56 -15.63
N LEU A 362 -18.07 -21.93 -14.91
CA LEU A 362 -16.71 -21.81 -15.41
C LEU A 362 -16.21 -23.18 -15.88
N THR A 363 -15.66 -23.25 -17.09
CA THR A 363 -15.14 -24.48 -17.72
C THR A 363 -13.66 -24.33 -18.08
N HIS A 364 -12.98 -25.45 -18.30
CA HIS A 364 -11.62 -25.48 -18.81
C HIS A 364 -11.53 -25.01 -20.25
#